data_AF-A0A6I5P763-F1
#
_entry.id   AF-A0A6I5P763-F1
#
_cell.length_a   1.000
_cell.length_b   1.000
_cell.length_c   1.000
_cell.angle_alpha   90.00
_cell.angle_beta   90.00
_cell.angle_gamma   90.00
#
_symmetry.space_group_name_H-M   'P 1'
#
loop_
_entity.id
_entity.type
_entity.pdbx_description
1 polymer ?
#
loop_
_entity_poly.entity_id
_entity_poly.type
_entity_poly.pdbx_seq_one_letter_code
_entity_poly.pdbx_strand_id
1 'polypeptide(L)'
;MKLISLNDNIVKFGPTTSEADLQSSGAASVTFGNTTIYIGTYQKTSIDQDPIVTSFTNGTRDWTRYYDTSPIDGRGVGLLWDETSQNLYGVFTADGGSQGPNTFGQATQGGWLSGYGSGGGAKASVLLKLDPDDGDSEAGTFIRAQLSNGSTNTVDPVGLDFINNEVIFFGDSFFTPLNVNGQRFGNRNPAFTSPFDYRVALTADLSQATSAAAIGWNGVTQFGSFGGSASGNVGGSNLFLALNLSAQIGTAGFGQSVTTFNYVVNGINIESIFDEGYYLATNPDVAAAVRGGVLESGYVHFLVAGLAEGREPFQFYDEGYYLANNADVAAAVGSGALVSGLQHFLLSGHEEARDPSAAFDSSDYLLRNPDVKAAVDSGAIGSAFEHFANFGLAEGRFSDVLLFDERFYLANNADVAQAVTNGLFSSGFEHFLAFGQTENRDPSAGFSQAAYLALHSDIAAGVANGSIRSAFAHYATFGLAEGRAI
;
A
#
# COMPACT_ATOMS: atom_id res chain seq x y z
N MET A 1 15.58 0.27 -4.17
CA MET A 1 14.78 1.47 -3.84
C MET A 1 14.17 1.34 -2.45
N LYS A 2 14.67 2.09 -1.48
CA LYS A 2 14.13 2.14 -0.11
C LYS A 2 13.16 3.32 0.01
N LEU A 3 11.86 3.06 -0.11
CA LEU A 3 10.84 4.11 0.01
C LEU A 3 10.58 4.45 1.49
N ILE A 4 10.79 5.74 1.77
CA ILE A 4 10.32 6.64 2.83
C ILE A 4 9.57 6.03 4.04
N SER A 5 10.08 6.38 5.23
CA SER A 5 9.28 6.54 6.44
C SER A 5 8.77 8.00 6.49
N LEU A 6 7.45 8.18 6.33
CA LEU A 6 6.75 9.35 6.85
C LEU A 6 6.08 8.87 8.10
N ASN A 7 6.72 9.12 9.25
CA ASN A 7 6.12 8.76 10.51
C ASN A 7 5.17 9.90 10.89
N ASP A 8 3.87 9.62 11.01
CA ASP A 8 2.88 10.58 11.50
C ASP A 8 3.20 11.03 12.94
N ASN A 9 4.06 10.27 13.63
CA ASN A 9 4.60 10.62 14.93
C ASN A 9 5.95 11.31 14.77
N ILE A 10 5.95 12.64 14.90
CA ILE A 10 7.17 13.45 14.98
C ILE A 10 8.06 12.90 16.11
N VAL A 11 9.15 12.24 15.74
CA VAL A 11 10.10 11.69 16.70
C VAL A 11 11.05 12.78 17.19
N LYS A 12 11.12 12.93 18.51
CA LYS A 12 12.01 13.90 19.15
C LYS A 12 13.32 13.27 19.53
N PHE A 13 14.44 13.87 19.12
CA PHE A 13 15.78 13.44 19.52
C PHE A 13 16.76 14.59 19.56
N GLY A 14 17.85 14.41 20.31
CA GLY A 14 18.94 15.38 20.45
C GLY A 14 20.24 14.95 19.76
N PRO A 15 21.24 15.85 19.72
CA PRO A 15 22.53 15.62 19.07
C PRO A 15 23.40 14.53 19.74
N THR A 16 22.98 13.98 20.87
CA THR A 16 23.69 12.91 21.59
C THR A 16 22.96 11.57 21.59
N THR A 17 21.77 11.49 20.97
CA THR A 17 20.96 10.26 20.90
C THR A 17 21.69 9.16 20.15
N SER A 18 21.78 7.94 20.68
CA SER A 18 22.50 6.86 19.97
C SER A 18 21.73 6.38 18.73
N GLU A 19 22.41 5.74 17.77
CA GLU A 19 21.70 5.13 16.62
C GLU A 19 20.71 4.05 17.07
N ALA A 20 21.07 3.25 18.09
CA ALA A 20 20.20 2.21 18.63
C ALA A 20 18.89 2.78 19.23
N ASP A 21 18.97 3.93 19.91
CA ASP A 21 17.80 4.62 20.43
C ASP A 21 16.94 5.19 19.29
N LEU A 22 17.57 5.75 18.25
CA LEU A 22 16.86 6.24 17.06
C LEU A 22 16.11 5.11 16.33
N GLN A 23 16.76 3.97 16.13
CA GLN A 23 16.15 2.76 15.58
C GLN A 23 14.93 2.31 16.39
N SER A 24 15.06 2.30 17.72
CA SER A 24 13.99 1.86 18.63
C SER A 24 12.84 2.87 18.73
N SER A 25 13.12 4.16 18.48
CA SER A 25 12.13 5.24 18.54
C SER A 25 11.20 5.30 17.32
N GLY A 26 11.52 4.58 16.25
CA GLY A 26 10.83 4.68 14.96
C GLY A 26 11.13 5.97 14.20
N ALA A 27 12.25 6.66 14.49
CA ALA A 27 12.63 7.86 13.75
C ALA A 27 12.68 7.58 12.23
N ALA A 28 12.07 8.47 11.44
CA ALA A 28 12.07 8.35 10.00
C ALA A 28 13.52 8.31 9.48
N SER A 29 13.81 7.33 8.62
CA SER A 29 15.17 7.09 8.17
C SER A 29 15.25 6.50 6.76
N VAL A 30 16.41 6.72 6.14
CA VAL A 30 16.83 6.05 4.91
C VAL A 30 18.21 5.42 5.14
N THR A 31 18.44 4.25 4.54
CA THR A 31 19.74 3.56 4.63
C THR A 31 20.23 3.25 3.24
N PHE A 32 21.49 3.53 2.96
CA PHE A 32 22.17 3.21 1.72
C PHE A 32 23.60 2.76 2.04
N GLY A 33 23.99 1.60 1.50
CA GLY A 33 25.22 0.94 1.92
C GLY A 33 25.26 0.73 3.44
N ASN A 34 26.28 1.27 4.09
CA ASN A 34 26.47 1.18 5.53
C ASN A 34 26.07 2.45 6.28
N THR A 35 25.45 3.41 5.58
CA THR A 35 25.06 4.71 6.09
C THR A 35 23.55 4.77 6.30
N THR A 36 23.11 5.21 7.47
CA THR A 36 21.71 5.49 7.78
C THR A 36 21.56 6.95 8.20
N ILE A 37 20.62 7.65 7.55
CA ILE A 37 20.27 9.03 7.87
C ILE A 37 18.89 9.03 8.53
N TYR A 38 18.79 9.73 9.66
CA TYR A 38 17.57 9.91 10.44
C TYR A 38 17.12 11.36 10.43
N ILE A 39 15.82 11.58 10.39
CA ILE A 39 15.18 12.90 10.50
C ILE A 39 14.21 12.94 11.68
N GLY A 40 14.07 14.10 12.31
CA GLY A 40 13.09 14.34 13.36
C GLY A 40 13.12 15.77 13.88
N THR A 41 12.81 15.93 15.17
CA THR A 41 12.70 17.25 15.81
C THR A 41 13.52 17.33 17.10
N TYR A 42 14.32 18.38 17.22
CA TYR A 42 15.02 18.70 18.45
C TYR A 42 14.19 19.69 19.28
N GLN A 43 13.80 19.28 20.49
CA GLN A 43 13.10 20.15 21.44
C GLN A 43 14.13 21.02 22.19
N LYS A 44 14.40 22.22 21.68
CA LYS A 44 15.44 23.11 22.22
C LYS A 44 15.01 23.83 23.49
N THR A 45 13.76 24.31 23.53
CA THR A 45 13.11 24.81 24.74
C THR A 45 11.69 24.27 24.82
N SER A 46 10.88 24.69 25.80
CA SER A 46 9.46 24.29 25.86
C SER A 46 8.57 24.88 24.76
N ILE A 47 9.08 25.88 24.02
CA ILE A 47 8.34 26.64 23.00
C ILE A 47 9.17 26.82 21.71
N ASP A 48 10.23 26.04 21.55
CA ASP A 48 11.17 26.14 20.41
C ASP A 48 11.56 24.74 19.96
N GLN A 49 11.25 24.43 18.71
CA GLN A 49 11.50 23.16 18.04
C GLN A 49 12.33 23.38 16.78
N ASP A 50 13.52 22.77 16.73
CA ASP A 50 14.42 22.86 15.59
C ASP A 50 14.36 21.52 14.81
N PRO A 51 14.09 21.50 13.50
CA PRO A 51 14.20 20.29 12.70
C PRO A 51 15.64 19.78 12.68
N ILE A 52 15.85 18.49 12.88
CA ILE A 52 17.18 17.86 13.01
C ILE A 52 17.30 16.66 12.05
N VAL A 53 18.45 16.55 11.39
CA VAL A 53 18.85 15.38 10.59
C VAL A 53 20.23 14.92 11.06
N THR A 54 20.46 13.62 11.13
CA THR A 54 21.74 13.04 11.54
C THR A 54 22.08 11.80 10.74
N SER A 55 23.36 11.63 10.40
CA SER A 55 23.88 10.47 9.69
C SER A 55 24.73 9.58 10.60
N PHE A 56 24.66 8.28 10.36
CA PHE A 56 25.50 7.27 10.98
C PHE A 56 26.05 6.32 9.94
N THR A 57 27.34 6.02 10.02
CA THR A 57 27.99 4.96 9.24
C THR A 57 28.50 3.88 10.20
N ASN A 58 28.01 2.65 10.03
CA ASN A 58 28.35 1.51 10.89
C ASN A 58 28.21 1.80 12.41
N GLY A 59 27.11 2.41 12.87
CA GLY A 59 26.94 2.72 14.30
C GLY A 59 27.58 4.05 14.74
N THR A 60 28.43 4.67 13.92
CA THR A 60 29.18 5.87 14.27
C THR A 60 28.56 7.08 13.62
N ARG A 61 28.24 8.11 14.41
CA ARG A 61 27.66 9.35 13.90
C ARG A 61 28.68 10.11 13.05
N ASP A 62 28.31 10.40 11.81
CA ASP A 62 29.15 11.19 10.89
C ASP A 62 28.88 12.69 11.10
N TRP A 63 27.60 13.07 11.06
CA TRP A 63 27.19 14.47 11.16
C TRP A 63 25.78 14.63 11.74
N THR A 64 25.49 15.87 12.15
CA THR A 64 24.15 16.32 12.57
C THR A 64 23.93 17.74 12.06
N ARG A 65 22.73 18.03 11.56
CA ARG A 65 22.31 19.32 11.00
C ARG A 65 20.95 19.76 11.52
N TYR A 66 20.76 21.07 11.56
CA TYR A 66 19.51 21.75 11.88
C TYR A 66 19.18 22.73 10.74
N TYR A 67 17.89 22.89 10.39
CA TYR A 67 17.49 23.62 9.17
C TYR A 67 16.65 24.87 9.41
N ASP A 68 15.95 24.93 10.54
CA ASP A 68 15.38 26.16 11.08
C ASP A 68 15.75 26.24 12.55
N THR A 69 16.58 27.21 12.91
CA THR A 69 17.01 27.42 14.30
C THR A 69 16.54 28.77 14.82
N SER A 70 15.61 29.40 14.09
CA SER A 70 14.93 30.60 14.55
C SER A 70 13.91 30.24 15.64
N PRO A 71 13.29 31.22 16.31
CA PRO A 71 12.29 30.94 17.36
C PRO A 71 10.95 30.39 16.85
N ILE A 72 10.85 29.98 15.59
CA ILE A 72 9.62 29.38 15.03
C ILE A 72 9.73 27.87 15.13
N ASP A 73 8.61 27.20 15.41
CA ASP A 73 8.63 25.75 15.49
C ASP A 73 8.76 25.13 14.09
N GLY A 74 9.83 24.36 13.89
CA GLY A 74 10.04 23.52 12.73
C GLY A 74 10.15 22.05 13.11
N ARG A 75 9.70 21.15 12.21
CA ARG A 75 9.81 19.68 12.42
C ARG A 75 10.34 18.97 11.20
N GLY A 76 11.17 17.95 11.43
CA GLY A 76 11.56 16.98 10.42
C GLY A 76 10.53 15.85 10.37
N VAL A 77 10.08 15.50 9.15
CA VAL A 77 8.92 14.64 8.93
C VAL A 77 9.28 13.35 8.18
N GLY A 78 10.09 13.45 7.13
CA GLY A 78 10.43 12.28 6.32
C GLY A 78 11.67 12.48 5.45
N LEU A 79 12.21 11.37 4.96
CA LEU A 79 13.39 11.34 4.09
C LEU A 79 13.09 10.50 2.86
N LEU A 80 13.56 10.96 1.70
CA LEU A 80 13.56 10.22 0.44
C LEU A 80 15.01 10.08 -0.04
N TRP A 81 15.39 8.85 -0.38
CA TRP A 81 16.66 8.55 -1.02
C TRP A 81 16.41 7.88 -2.37
N ASP A 82 16.93 8.47 -3.44
CA ASP A 82 16.98 7.81 -4.74
C ASP A 82 18.37 7.19 -4.97
N GLU A 83 18.39 5.85 -5.07
CA GLU A 83 19.64 5.09 -5.25
C GLU A 83 20.34 5.39 -6.58
N THR A 84 19.58 5.73 -7.63
CA THR A 84 20.13 5.90 -8.98
C THR A 84 20.86 7.24 -9.13
N SER A 85 20.19 8.32 -8.71
CA SER A 85 20.74 9.68 -8.78
C SER A 85 21.55 10.07 -7.55
N GLN A 86 21.53 9.24 -6.49
CA GLN A 86 22.12 9.53 -5.19
C GLN A 86 21.59 10.83 -4.57
N ASN A 87 20.35 11.19 -4.91
CA ASN A 87 19.72 12.38 -4.36
C ASN A 87 19.03 12.04 -3.03
N LEU A 88 19.29 12.87 -2.02
CA LEU A 88 18.64 12.84 -0.72
C LEU A 88 17.71 14.05 -0.58
N TYR A 89 16.49 13.80 -0.14
CA TYR A 89 15.51 14.84 0.15
C TYR A 89 14.96 14.70 1.57
N GLY A 90 14.86 15.83 2.28
CA GLY A 90 14.21 15.93 3.58
C GLY A 90 12.90 16.71 3.49
N VAL A 91 11.85 16.16 4.10
CA VAL A 91 10.56 16.85 4.30
C VAL A 91 10.50 17.42 5.69
N PHE A 92 10.13 18.69 5.76
CA PHE A 92 10.00 19.43 6.99
C PHE A 92 8.67 20.20 7.02
N THR A 93 8.32 20.70 8.19
CA THR A 93 7.22 21.66 8.38
C THR A 93 7.70 22.85 9.20
N ALA A 94 7.07 24.01 9.02
CA ALA A 94 7.34 25.24 9.78
C ALA A 94 6.05 25.99 10.16
N ASP A 95 5.92 26.34 11.44
CA ASP A 95 4.75 27.00 12.03
C ASP A 95 4.81 28.53 11.91
N GLY A 96 4.76 29.02 10.66
CA GLY A 96 4.61 30.44 10.38
C GLY A 96 5.93 31.21 10.22
N GLY A 97 6.00 32.06 9.20
CA GLY A 97 6.98 33.15 9.14
C GLY A 97 8.44 32.73 8.93
N SER A 98 8.69 31.47 8.54
CA SER A 98 10.00 30.91 8.21
C SER A 98 10.68 31.61 7.03
N GLN A 99 11.25 32.79 7.29
CA GLN A 99 11.89 33.62 6.28
C GLN A 99 13.09 34.38 6.87
N GLY A 100 14.21 34.37 6.14
CA GLY A 100 15.42 35.10 6.50
C GLY A 100 16.55 34.19 7.02
N PRO A 101 17.57 34.77 7.68
CA PRO A 101 18.73 34.02 8.15
C PRO A 101 18.34 32.93 9.16
N ASN A 102 19.00 31.77 9.08
CA ASN A 102 18.78 30.63 9.98
C ASN A 102 17.35 30.05 9.94
N THR A 103 16.62 30.28 8.85
CA THR A 103 15.30 29.68 8.58
C THR A 103 15.35 28.88 7.30
N PHE A 104 14.30 28.09 7.03
CA PHE A 104 14.14 27.47 5.71
C PHE A 104 14.14 28.49 4.56
N GLY A 105 13.70 29.73 4.80
CA GLY A 105 13.69 30.78 3.78
C GLY A 105 15.07 31.14 3.21
N GLN A 106 16.16 30.74 3.85
CA GLN A 106 17.51 30.84 3.30
C GLN A 106 17.79 29.74 2.26
N ALA A 107 17.42 28.49 2.56
CA ALA A 107 17.63 27.35 1.68
C ALA A 107 16.69 27.36 0.47
N THR A 108 15.52 27.99 0.58
CA THR A 108 14.49 27.95 -0.46
C THR A 108 14.57 29.05 -1.50
N GLN A 109 15.54 29.96 -1.45
CA GLN A 109 15.53 31.18 -2.31
C GLN A 109 15.48 30.89 -3.82
N GLY A 110 16.10 29.80 -4.26
CA GLY A 110 16.08 29.34 -5.66
C GLY A 110 14.95 28.36 -6.00
N GLY A 111 14.09 28.03 -5.04
CA GLY A 111 13.02 27.05 -5.19
C GLY A 111 11.77 27.60 -5.86
N TRP A 112 10.91 26.66 -6.28
CA TRP A 112 9.62 26.95 -6.90
C TRP A 112 8.76 27.96 -6.10
N LEU A 113 8.47 27.66 -4.82
CA LEU A 113 8.01 28.65 -3.85
C LEU A 113 9.16 29.04 -2.94
N SER A 114 9.66 30.26 -3.13
CA SER A 114 10.93 30.69 -2.54
C SER A 114 10.89 31.05 -1.05
N GLY A 115 9.72 31.03 -0.43
CA GLY A 115 9.57 31.48 0.95
C GLY A 115 8.20 31.16 1.56
N TYR A 116 8.06 31.40 2.87
CA TYR A 116 6.81 31.14 3.61
C TYR A 116 5.63 31.96 3.12
N GLY A 117 5.85 33.18 2.61
CA GLY A 117 4.79 34.06 2.08
C GLY A 117 4.27 35.05 3.12
N SER A 118 3.07 35.60 2.88
CA SER A 118 2.42 36.52 3.83
C SER A 118 1.56 35.77 4.85
N GLY A 119 1.27 36.42 5.98
CA GLY A 119 0.54 35.83 7.10
C GLY A 119 1.48 35.18 8.13
N GLY A 120 0.93 34.28 8.95
CA GLY A 120 1.67 33.59 10.02
C GLY A 120 0.80 32.55 10.72
N GLY A 121 1.43 31.63 11.45
CA GLY A 121 0.78 30.61 12.28
C GLY A 121 0.25 29.37 11.55
N ALA A 122 0.23 29.35 10.22
CA ALA A 122 -0.06 28.11 9.49
C ALA A 122 1.21 27.27 9.37
N LYS A 123 1.02 25.95 9.37
CA LYS A 123 2.08 24.96 9.22
C LYS A 123 2.34 24.73 7.73
N ALA A 124 3.38 25.35 7.19
CA ALA A 124 3.76 25.14 5.79
C ALA A 124 4.74 23.97 5.70
N SER A 125 4.64 23.18 4.63
CA SER A 125 5.63 22.16 4.30
C SER A 125 6.86 22.80 3.66
N VAL A 126 8.02 22.18 3.87
CA VAL A 126 9.28 22.54 3.23
C VAL A 126 9.95 21.26 2.73
N LEU A 127 10.41 21.28 1.49
CA LEU A 127 11.18 20.21 0.90
C LEU A 127 12.59 20.73 0.65
N LEU A 128 13.60 20.04 1.17
CA LEU A 128 15.01 20.35 0.92
C LEU A 128 15.69 19.19 0.21
N LYS A 129 16.56 19.51 -0.75
CA LYS A 129 17.58 18.60 -1.24
C LYS A 129 18.79 18.72 -0.33
N LEU A 130 19.26 17.61 0.21
CA LEU A 130 20.32 17.54 1.19
C LEU A 130 21.56 16.86 0.59
N ASP A 131 22.74 17.36 0.90
CA ASP A 131 23.99 16.66 0.64
C ASP A 131 24.09 15.46 1.61
N PRO A 132 24.20 14.20 1.13
CA PRO A 132 24.30 13.04 2.01
C PRO A 132 25.62 12.99 2.81
N ASP A 133 26.68 13.66 2.36
CA ASP A 133 28.01 13.61 2.97
C ASP A 133 28.13 14.52 4.20
N ASP A 134 27.40 15.65 4.24
CA ASP A 134 27.46 16.58 5.37
C ASP A 134 26.10 17.11 5.87
N GLY A 135 25.01 16.84 5.15
CA GLY A 135 23.65 17.24 5.47
C GLY A 135 23.31 18.68 5.06
N ASP A 136 24.19 19.43 4.41
CA ASP A 136 23.90 20.80 4.01
C ASP A 136 22.77 20.84 2.96
N SER A 137 21.92 21.87 3.00
CA SER A 137 20.84 22.03 2.03
C SER A 137 21.39 22.58 0.71
N GLU A 138 21.31 21.81 -0.36
CA GLU A 138 21.73 22.23 -1.71
C GLU A 138 20.66 23.06 -2.42
N ALA A 139 19.39 22.73 -2.17
CA ALA A 139 18.23 23.39 -2.72
C ALA A 139 17.03 23.20 -1.80
N GLY A 140 15.99 24.02 -1.99
CA GLY A 140 14.77 23.86 -1.22
C GLY A 140 13.58 24.58 -1.83
N THR A 141 12.38 24.17 -1.47
CA THR A 141 11.16 24.88 -1.80
C THR A 141 10.12 24.77 -0.68
N PHE A 142 9.29 25.80 -0.52
CA PHE A 142 8.09 25.70 0.30
C PHE A 142 6.97 24.98 -0.47
N ILE A 143 6.08 24.34 0.27
CA ILE A 143 4.83 23.81 -0.26
C ILE A 143 3.71 24.21 0.70
N ARG A 144 2.75 24.97 0.18
CA ARG A 144 1.72 25.63 0.98
C ARG A 144 0.42 25.80 0.22
N ALA A 145 -0.65 25.96 0.98
CA ALA A 145 -1.92 26.48 0.49
C ALA A 145 -1.98 27.99 0.69
N GLN A 146 -3.00 28.64 0.13
CA GLN A 146 -3.18 30.08 0.27
C GLN A 146 -4.65 30.47 0.40
N LEU A 147 -4.92 31.35 1.35
CA LEU A 147 -6.22 31.98 1.57
C LEU A 147 -6.54 33.01 0.47
N SER A 148 -7.81 33.40 0.37
CA SER A 148 -8.26 34.42 -0.59
C SER A 148 -7.61 35.79 -0.38
N ASN A 149 -7.16 36.10 0.85
CA ASN A 149 -6.43 37.32 1.17
C ASN A 149 -4.92 37.23 0.89
N GLY A 150 -4.44 36.14 0.29
CA GLY A 150 -3.03 35.90 -0.04
C GLY A 150 -2.19 35.32 1.09
N SER A 151 -2.74 35.14 2.30
CA SER A 151 -2.00 34.56 3.43
C SER A 151 -1.78 33.06 3.24
N THR A 152 -0.61 32.60 3.65
CA THR A 152 -0.20 31.19 3.66
C THR A 152 -1.09 30.35 4.54
N ASN A 153 -1.34 29.11 4.11
CA ASN A 153 -2.06 28.11 4.88
C ASN A 153 -1.49 26.69 4.67
N THR A 154 -1.97 25.76 5.46
CA THR A 154 -1.40 24.43 5.64
C THR A 154 -1.55 23.54 4.41
N VAL A 155 -0.42 22.92 4.04
CA VAL A 155 -0.35 21.67 3.28
C VAL A 155 0.47 20.73 4.13
N ASP A 156 -0.14 19.67 4.63
CA ASP A 156 0.54 18.67 5.45
C ASP A 156 1.16 17.61 4.55
N PRO A 157 2.43 17.24 4.76
CA PRO A 157 3.09 16.26 3.91
C PRO A 157 2.60 14.85 4.23
N VAL A 158 2.32 14.08 3.20
CA VAL A 158 1.78 12.70 3.31
C VAL A 158 2.53 11.71 2.42
N GLY A 159 3.35 12.21 1.48
CA GLY A 159 4.17 11.38 0.61
C GLY A 159 5.31 12.14 -0.05
N LEU A 160 6.37 11.43 -0.37
CA LEU A 160 7.38 11.84 -1.34
C LEU A 160 7.64 10.70 -2.32
N ASP A 161 8.16 11.02 -3.50
CA ASP A 161 8.65 10.03 -4.45
C ASP A 161 9.66 10.66 -5.42
N PHE A 162 10.42 9.83 -6.14
CA PHE A 162 11.33 10.25 -7.20
C PHE A 162 11.06 9.46 -8.48
N ILE A 163 10.46 10.11 -9.49
CA ILE A 163 10.10 9.45 -10.75
C ILE A 163 10.58 10.33 -11.91
N ASN A 164 11.18 9.73 -12.94
CA ASN A 164 11.56 10.44 -14.18
C ASN A 164 12.41 11.70 -13.93
N ASN A 165 13.31 11.65 -12.95
CA ASN A 165 14.16 12.78 -12.54
C ASN A 165 13.37 13.98 -11.97
N GLU A 166 12.20 13.70 -11.40
CA GLU A 166 11.35 14.65 -10.69
C GLU A 166 11.08 14.16 -9.28
N VAL A 167 11.01 15.09 -8.33
CA VAL A 167 10.55 14.82 -6.98
C VAL A 167 9.05 15.04 -6.94
N ILE A 168 8.29 14.03 -6.53
CA ILE A 168 6.85 14.12 -6.39
C ILE A 168 6.53 14.32 -4.92
N PHE A 169 5.89 15.43 -4.60
CA PHE A 169 5.36 15.67 -3.27
C PHE A 169 3.86 15.42 -3.24
N PHE A 170 3.44 14.71 -2.20
CA PHE A 170 2.04 14.47 -1.88
C PHE A 170 1.70 15.16 -0.57
N GLY A 171 0.58 15.87 -0.55
CA GLY A 171 0.17 16.71 0.55
C GLY A 171 -1.34 16.69 0.80
N ASP A 172 -1.75 16.84 2.05
CA ASP A 172 -3.11 17.18 2.45
C ASP A 172 -3.25 18.70 2.54
N SER A 173 -3.90 19.31 1.55
CA SER A 173 -4.08 20.75 1.49
C SER A 173 -5.35 21.18 2.22
N PHE A 174 -5.23 21.83 3.38
CA PHE A 174 -6.40 22.23 4.16
C PHE A 174 -7.15 23.43 3.55
N PHE A 175 -6.51 24.16 2.65
CA PHE A 175 -7.07 25.30 1.93
C PHE A 175 -6.72 25.24 0.45
N THR A 176 -6.88 26.33 -0.29
CA THR A 176 -6.64 26.33 -1.74
C THR A 176 -5.17 26.04 -2.07
N PRO A 177 -4.87 24.93 -2.77
CA PRO A 177 -3.51 24.60 -3.19
C PRO A 177 -2.98 25.57 -4.26
N LEU A 178 -1.69 25.49 -4.55
CA LEU A 178 -1.01 26.36 -5.53
C LEU A 178 -0.61 25.59 -6.80
N ASN A 179 -0.92 26.16 -7.96
CA ASN A 179 -0.56 25.62 -9.27
C ASN A 179 0.92 25.86 -9.59
N VAL A 180 1.43 25.26 -10.66
CA VAL A 180 2.84 25.36 -11.08
C VAL A 180 3.40 26.78 -11.16
N ASN A 181 2.55 27.80 -11.31
CA ASN A 181 2.96 29.21 -11.34
C ASN A 181 2.94 29.87 -9.94
N GLY A 182 2.78 29.10 -8.87
CA GLY A 182 2.65 29.58 -7.49
C GLY A 182 1.33 30.32 -7.21
N GLN A 183 0.32 30.15 -8.06
CA GLN A 183 -0.98 30.82 -7.95
C GLN A 183 -2.04 29.87 -7.42
N ARG A 184 -3.03 30.41 -6.70
CA ARG A 184 -4.17 29.62 -6.20
C ARG A 184 -4.85 28.86 -7.33
N PHE A 185 -5.17 27.59 -7.08
CA PHE A 185 -6.06 26.83 -7.94
C PHE A 185 -7.42 27.53 -8.08
N GLY A 186 -8.02 27.43 -9.25
CA GLY A 186 -9.35 27.95 -9.56
C GLY A 186 -10.43 26.89 -9.44
N ASN A 187 -11.67 27.29 -9.70
CA ASN A 187 -12.82 26.39 -9.94
C ASN A 187 -12.96 25.26 -8.91
N ARG A 188 -13.22 25.61 -7.65
CA ARG A 188 -13.48 24.62 -6.58
C ARG A 188 -14.75 23.85 -6.88
N ASN A 189 -14.67 22.52 -6.82
CA ASN A 189 -15.83 21.65 -6.81
C ASN A 189 -16.39 21.54 -5.37
N PRO A 190 -17.63 21.96 -5.11
CA PRO A 190 -18.21 21.93 -3.78
C PRO A 190 -18.47 20.52 -3.24
N ALA A 191 -18.43 19.49 -4.09
CA ALA A 191 -18.58 18.08 -3.68
C ALA A 191 -17.38 17.57 -2.86
N PHE A 192 -16.24 18.24 -2.92
CA PHE A 192 -15.03 17.86 -2.19
C PHE A 192 -14.78 18.80 -1.02
N THR A 193 -14.43 18.23 0.12
CA THR A 193 -14.15 18.98 1.36
C THR A 193 -12.67 18.92 1.70
N SER A 194 -12.24 19.83 2.57
CA SER A 194 -10.86 19.89 3.06
C SER A 194 -10.62 18.77 4.11
N PRO A 195 -9.41 18.17 4.17
CA PRO A 195 -8.25 18.46 3.32
C PRO A 195 -8.42 17.96 1.88
N PHE A 196 -7.77 18.64 0.94
CA PHE A 196 -7.74 18.26 -0.47
C PHE A 196 -6.44 17.52 -0.77
N ASP A 197 -6.54 16.29 -1.28
CA ASP A 197 -5.39 15.54 -1.76
C ASP A 197 -4.69 16.38 -2.83
N TYR A 198 -3.44 16.73 -2.58
CA TYR A 198 -2.62 17.63 -3.40
C TYR A 198 -1.34 16.93 -3.82
N ARG A 199 -0.96 17.12 -5.08
CA ARG A 199 0.26 16.57 -5.66
C ARG A 199 0.97 17.64 -6.45
N VAL A 200 2.29 17.72 -6.28
CA VAL A 200 3.17 18.56 -7.09
C VAL A 200 4.41 17.78 -7.50
N ALA A 201 4.69 17.74 -8.80
CA ALA A 201 5.96 17.24 -9.33
C ALA A 201 6.92 18.43 -9.47
N LEU A 202 8.14 18.25 -9.02
CA LEU A 202 9.19 19.25 -8.96
C LEU A 202 10.40 18.75 -9.72
N THR A 203 11.13 19.66 -10.35
CA THR A 203 12.47 19.34 -10.87
C THR A 203 13.36 18.81 -9.75
N ALA A 204 14.34 17.95 -10.06
CA ALA A 204 15.24 17.38 -9.06
C ALA A 204 16.00 18.43 -8.21
N ASP A 205 16.21 19.63 -8.75
CA ASP A 205 16.81 20.79 -8.05
C ASP A 205 15.78 21.66 -7.31
N LEU A 206 14.51 21.24 -7.25
CA LEU A 206 13.39 21.90 -6.58
C LEU A 206 13.06 23.32 -7.08
N SER A 207 13.67 23.76 -8.18
CA SER A 207 13.55 25.13 -8.69
C SER A 207 12.20 25.41 -9.35
N GLN A 208 11.53 24.38 -9.89
CA GLN A 208 10.26 24.53 -10.61
C GLN A 208 9.31 23.38 -10.32
N ALA A 209 8.00 23.70 -10.24
CA ALA A 209 6.95 22.69 -10.35
C ALA A 209 6.61 22.45 -11.82
N THR A 210 6.70 21.19 -12.25
CA THR A 210 6.40 20.76 -13.62
C THR A 210 4.96 20.34 -13.79
N SER A 211 4.34 19.84 -12.71
CA SER A 211 2.90 19.59 -12.64
C SER A 211 2.37 19.81 -11.23
N ALA A 212 1.12 20.24 -11.13
CA ALA A 212 0.42 20.35 -9.86
C ALA A 212 -1.04 19.99 -10.07
N ALA A 213 -1.60 19.14 -9.21
CA ALA A 213 -2.98 18.72 -9.27
C ALA A 213 -3.55 18.61 -7.85
N ALA A 214 -4.86 18.83 -7.70
CA ALA A 214 -5.53 18.66 -6.42
C ALA A 214 -6.95 18.16 -6.61
N ILE A 215 -7.33 17.10 -5.91
CA ILE A 215 -8.69 16.56 -5.98
C ILE A 215 -9.68 17.61 -5.47
N GLY A 216 -10.76 17.81 -6.23
CA GLY A 216 -11.77 18.83 -5.95
C GLY A 216 -11.48 20.22 -6.55
N TRP A 217 -10.40 20.39 -7.31
CA TRP A 217 -10.04 21.67 -7.91
C TRP A 217 -9.78 21.55 -9.42
N ASN A 218 -10.09 22.61 -10.17
CA ASN A 218 -9.83 22.67 -11.62
C ASN A 218 -10.34 21.46 -12.43
N GLY A 219 -11.44 20.82 -12.00
CA GLY A 219 -12.00 19.64 -12.66
C GLY A 219 -11.30 18.32 -12.36
N VAL A 220 -10.28 18.33 -11.48
CA VAL A 220 -9.64 17.11 -10.97
C VAL A 220 -10.55 16.50 -9.91
N THR A 221 -10.93 15.25 -10.10
CA THR A 221 -11.79 14.49 -9.19
C THR A 221 -11.16 13.19 -8.68
N GLN A 222 -10.02 12.84 -9.28
CA GLN A 222 -9.10 11.78 -8.91
C GLN A 222 -7.72 12.13 -9.48
N PHE A 223 -6.65 11.57 -8.94
CA PHE A 223 -5.37 11.57 -9.65
C PHE A 223 -5.37 10.46 -10.70
N GLY A 224 -4.97 10.77 -11.93
CA GLY A 224 -4.73 9.73 -12.92
C GLY A 224 -3.47 8.94 -12.59
N SER A 225 -3.44 7.66 -12.97
CA SER A 225 -2.19 6.88 -13.04
C SER A 225 -1.14 7.66 -13.84
N PHE A 226 0.13 7.57 -13.46
CA PHE A 226 1.21 8.19 -14.22
C PHE A 226 1.33 7.52 -15.59
N GLY A 227 0.58 8.03 -16.58
CA GLY A 227 0.58 7.58 -17.97
C GLY A 227 -0.82 7.18 -18.45
N GLY A 228 -1.47 8.09 -19.18
CA GLY A 228 -2.59 7.77 -20.08
C GLY A 228 -3.99 7.70 -19.43
N SER A 229 -4.93 8.41 -20.06
CA SER A 229 -6.36 8.51 -19.74
C SER A 229 -7.03 7.24 -19.19
N ALA A 230 -7.67 7.35 -18.03
CA ALA A 230 -9.03 6.84 -17.79
C ALA A 230 -9.65 7.49 -16.53
N SER A 231 -10.94 7.73 -16.65
CA SER A 231 -11.87 8.41 -15.75
C SER A 231 -12.37 7.55 -14.57
N GLY A 232 -12.61 8.16 -13.40
CA GLY A 232 -13.38 7.55 -12.31
C GLY A 232 -13.16 8.18 -10.92
N ASN A 233 -14.01 9.11 -10.49
CA ASN A 233 -13.98 9.73 -9.15
C ASN A 233 -13.85 8.73 -7.98
N VAL A 234 -12.90 8.94 -7.04
CA VAL A 234 -13.11 8.85 -5.58
C VAL A 234 -12.02 9.69 -4.89
N GLY A 235 -12.39 10.54 -3.94
CA GLY A 235 -11.46 11.27 -3.08
C GLY A 235 -11.52 10.76 -1.64
N GLY A 236 -10.40 10.85 -0.93
CA GLY A 236 -10.31 10.64 0.52
C GLY A 236 -9.64 9.32 0.95
N SER A 237 -8.49 9.47 1.61
CA SER A 237 -7.88 8.60 2.63
C SER A 237 -7.37 7.21 2.26
N ASN A 238 -7.76 6.61 1.14
CA ASN A 238 -7.27 5.27 0.75
C ASN A 238 -6.41 5.26 -0.53
N LEU A 239 -6.18 6.42 -1.15
CA LEU A 239 -5.41 6.55 -2.40
C LEU A 239 -3.87 6.49 -2.19
N PHE A 240 -3.41 6.65 -0.95
CA PHE A 240 -1.99 6.63 -0.59
C PHE A 240 -1.35 5.23 -0.64
N LEU A 241 -2.15 4.16 -0.49
CA LEU A 241 -1.69 2.78 -0.62
C LEU A 241 -1.28 2.43 -2.07
N ALA A 242 -2.01 2.93 -3.07
CA ALA A 242 -1.78 2.65 -4.49
C ALA A 242 -0.56 3.39 -5.10
N LEU A 243 -0.25 4.58 -4.58
CA LEU A 243 0.83 5.44 -5.10
C LEU A 243 2.23 4.99 -4.66
N ASN A 244 2.39 4.53 -3.41
CA ASN A 244 3.65 3.97 -2.91
C ASN A 244 4.10 2.72 -3.69
N LEU A 245 3.14 2.02 -4.29
CA LEU A 245 3.36 0.77 -5.02
C LEU A 245 3.64 1.00 -6.51
N SER A 246 2.94 1.97 -7.11
CA SER A 246 3.24 2.46 -8.46
C SER A 246 4.69 2.95 -8.59
N ALA A 247 5.24 3.54 -7.52
CA ALA A 247 6.63 3.96 -7.41
C ALA A 247 7.62 2.78 -7.44
N GLN A 248 7.35 1.72 -6.66
CA GLN A 248 8.18 0.50 -6.64
C GLN A 248 8.19 -0.22 -8.00
N ILE A 249 7.04 -0.25 -8.68
CA ILE A 249 6.90 -0.85 -10.02
C ILE A 249 7.61 -0.03 -11.11
N GLY A 250 7.59 1.32 -10.98
CA GLY A 250 8.35 2.21 -11.86
C GLY A 250 9.86 1.97 -11.84
N THR A 251 10.37 1.30 -10.80
CA THR A 251 11.81 1.08 -10.57
C THR A 251 12.34 -0.26 -11.04
N ALA A 252 11.44 -1.21 -11.32
CA ALA A 252 11.75 -2.44 -12.04
C ALA A 252 12.28 -2.16 -13.45
N GLY A 253 11.91 -1.02 -14.04
CA GLY A 253 12.07 -0.78 -15.47
C GLY A 253 11.29 -1.81 -16.29
N PHE A 254 10.97 -1.51 -17.54
CA PHE A 254 10.37 -2.48 -18.46
C PHE A 254 11.37 -3.58 -18.89
N GLY A 255 12.06 -4.24 -17.94
CA GLY A 255 13.11 -5.21 -18.22
C GLY A 255 13.92 -5.80 -17.06
N GLN A 256 13.59 -5.55 -15.78
CA GLN A 256 14.11 -6.36 -14.67
C GLN A 256 12.94 -6.90 -13.84
N SER A 257 12.96 -8.19 -13.50
CA SER A 257 11.92 -8.82 -12.69
C SER A 257 12.05 -8.41 -11.23
N VAL A 258 11.04 -7.73 -10.67
CA VAL A 258 10.93 -7.59 -9.20
C VAL A 258 10.36 -8.88 -8.66
N THR A 259 11.18 -9.64 -7.93
CA THR A 259 10.81 -11.00 -7.51
C THR A 259 10.07 -11.08 -6.18
N THR A 260 10.00 -10.00 -5.39
CA THR A 260 9.21 -9.94 -4.13
C THR A 260 8.92 -8.49 -3.72
N PHE A 261 7.67 -8.18 -3.34
CA PHE A 261 7.23 -6.85 -2.89
C PHE A 261 6.90 -6.78 -1.38
N ASN A 262 6.86 -7.90 -0.64
CA ASN A 262 6.62 -8.00 0.82
C ASN A 262 5.57 -7.00 1.34
N TYR A 263 4.43 -6.92 0.67
CA TYR A 263 3.39 -5.95 0.97
C TYR A 263 2.47 -6.49 2.07
N VAL A 264 2.44 -5.83 3.24
CA VAL A 264 1.67 -6.29 4.40
C VAL A 264 0.48 -5.37 4.69
N VAL A 265 -0.73 -5.92 4.72
CA VAL A 265 -1.97 -5.23 5.13
C VAL A 265 -2.49 -5.89 6.40
N ASN A 266 -2.48 -5.13 7.49
CA ASN A 266 -2.94 -5.58 8.81
C ASN A 266 -2.39 -6.97 9.21
N GLY A 267 -1.08 -7.17 9.05
CA GLY A 267 -0.40 -8.44 9.37
C GLY A 267 -0.41 -9.45 8.22
N ILE A 268 -1.31 -9.36 7.23
CA ILE A 268 -1.35 -10.26 6.08
C ILE A 268 -0.34 -9.83 5.01
N ASN A 269 0.62 -10.69 4.67
CA ASN A 269 1.47 -10.51 3.50
C ASN A 269 0.65 -10.83 2.23
N ILE A 270 0.34 -9.80 1.45
CA ILE A 270 -0.42 -9.94 0.21
C ILE A 270 0.34 -10.77 -0.82
N GLU A 271 1.66 -10.70 -0.83
CA GLU A 271 2.46 -11.50 -1.76
C GLU A 271 2.30 -13.00 -1.51
N SER A 272 2.17 -13.41 -0.25
CA SER A 272 2.08 -14.83 0.09
C SER A 272 0.72 -15.45 -0.24
N ILE A 273 -0.29 -14.61 -0.49
CA ILE A 273 -1.62 -15.07 -0.87
C ILE A 273 -1.96 -14.78 -2.32
N PHE A 274 -1.33 -13.77 -2.95
CA PHE A 274 -1.64 -13.37 -4.31
C PHE A 274 -1.37 -14.47 -5.33
N ASP A 275 -2.36 -14.77 -6.16
CA ASP A 275 -2.26 -15.78 -7.21
C ASP A 275 -2.32 -15.10 -8.59
N GLU A 276 -1.16 -14.94 -9.21
CA GLU A 276 -1.00 -14.32 -10.53
C GLU A 276 -1.81 -15.05 -11.61
N GLY A 277 -1.81 -16.38 -11.58
CA GLY A 277 -2.55 -17.19 -12.55
C GLY A 277 -4.05 -16.97 -12.43
N TYR A 278 -4.57 -17.04 -11.20
CA TYR A 278 -5.96 -16.74 -10.86
C TYR A 278 -6.32 -15.32 -11.31
N TYR A 279 -5.52 -14.34 -10.89
CA TYR A 279 -5.80 -12.93 -11.11
C TYR A 279 -5.87 -12.59 -12.60
N LEU A 280 -4.92 -13.08 -13.40
CA LEU A 280 -4.96 -12.84 -14.85
C LEU A 280 -6.09 -13.61 -15.54
N ALA A 281 -6.46 -14.80 -15.04
CA ALA A 281 -7.56 -15.57 -15.60
C ALA A 281 -8.93 -14.91 -15.32
N THR A 282 -9.12 -14.30 -14.16
CA THR A 282 -10.36 -13.60 -13.78
C THR A 282 -10.42 -12.15 -14.27
N ASN A 283 -9.27 -11.58 -14.66
CA ASN A 283 -9.16 -10.20 -15.14
C ASN A 283 -8.54 -10.14 -16.56
N PRO A 284 -9.31 -10.47 -17.62
CA PRO A 284 -8.78 -10.57 -18.99
C PRO A 284 -8.19 -9.27 -19.55
N ASP A 285 -8.68 -8.13 -19.08
CA ASP A 285 -8.16 -6.80 -19.39
C ASP A 285 -6.76 -6.58 -18.81
N VAL A 286 -6.55 -7.00 -17.56
CA VAL A 286 -5.24 -7.01 -16.92
C VAL A 286 -4.30 -7.99 -17.63
N ALA A 287 -4.78 -9.20 -17.95
CA ALA A 287 -3.99 -10.18 -18.69
C ALA A 287 -3.58 -9.68 -20.09
N ALA A 288 -4.44 -8.93 -20.76
CA ALA A 288 -4.11 -8.29 -22.03
C ALA A 288 -3.04 -7.19 -21.85
N ALA A 289 -3.14 -6.39 -20.79
CA ALA A 289 -2.17 -5.35 -20.46
C ALA A 289 -0.80 -5.94 -20.09
N VAL A 290 -0.76 -7.04 -19.32
CA VAL A 290 0.48 -7.77 -18.99
C VAL A 290 1.10 -8.37 -20.24
N ARG A 291 0.31 -9.07 -21.07
CA ARG A 291 0.80 -9.65 -22.34
C ARG A 291 1.29 -8.59 -23.32
N GLY A 292 0.68 -7.41 -23.30
CA GLY A 292 1.08 -6.25 -24.10
C GLY A 292 2.30 -5.51 -23.56
N GLY A 293 2.83 -5.91 -22.40
CA GLY A 293 3.95 -5.23 -21.73
C GLY A 293 3.60 -3.85 -21.19
N VAL A 294 2.31 -3.54 -21.00
CA VAL A 294 1.82 -2.29 -20.39
C VAL A 294 1.89 -2.38 -18.86
N LEU A 295 1.65 -3.56 -18.31
CA LEU A 295 1.79 -3.88 -16.89
C LEU A 295 2.83 -5.00 -16.72
N GLU A 296 3.60 -4.96 -15.63
CA GLU A 296 4.62 -5.98 -15.34
C GLU A 296 3.97 -7.33 -14.98
N SER A 297 2.94 -7.30 -14.15
CA SER A 297 2.20 -8.49 -13.70
C SER A 297 0.78 -8.11 -13.24
N GLY A 298 -0.05 -9.12 -13.04
CA GLY A 298 -1.33 -9.01 -12.36
C GLY A 298 -1.17 -8.57 -10.91
N TYR A 299 -0.11 -9.02 -10.23
CA TYR A 299 0.21 -8.59 -8.87
C TYR A 299 0.41 -7.08 -8.82
N VAL A 300 1.21 -6.56 -9.74
CA VAL A 300 1.43 -5.13 -9.92
C VAL A 300 0.11 -4.39 -10.13
N HIS A 301 -0.79 -4.90 -10.96
CA HIS A 301 -2.11 -4.32 -11.12
C HIS A 301 -2.92 -4.34 -9.82
N PHE A 302 -2.95 -5.47 -9.12
CA PHE A 302 -3.74 -5.63 -7.90
C PHE A 302 -3.35 -4.61 -6.84
N LEU A 303 -2.05 -4.46 -6.68
CA LEU A 303 -1.40 -3.55 -5.77
C LEU A 303 -1.70 -2.06 -6.07
N VAL A 304 -1.70 -1.65 -7.33
CA VAL A 304 -1.91 -0.23 -7.71
C VAL A 304 -3.37 0.14 -7.95
N ALA A 305 -4.22 -0.83 -8.28
CA ALA A 305 -5.58 -0.57 -8.72
C ALA A 305 -6.56 -1.66 -8.28
N GLY A 306 -6.17 -2.93 -8.35
CA GLY A 306 -7.12 -4.03 -8.17
C GLY A 306 -7.85 -4.04 -6.83
N LEU A 307 -7.20 -3.70 -5.71
CA LEU A 307 -7.90 -3.59 -4.43
C LEU A 307 -8.96 -2.47 -4.44
N ALA A 308 -8.64 -1.32 -5.03
CA ALA A 308 -9.56 -0.19 -5.19
C ALA A 308 -10.64 -0.45 -6.26
N GLU A 309 -10.42 -1.41 -7.14
CA GLU A 309 -11.40 -1.91 -8.11
C GLU A 309 -12.23 -3.08 -7.54
N GLY A 310 -11.94 -3.54 -6.33
CA GLY A 310 -12.60 -4.70 -5.72
C GLY A 310 -12.28 -6.04 -6.39
N ARG A 311 -11.15 -6.14 -7.11
CA ARG A 311 -10.73 -7.36 -7.79
C ARG A 311 -10.12 -8.34 -6.81
N GLU A 312 -10.53 -9.60 -6.92
CA GLU A 312 -10.08 -10.68 -6.04
C GLU A 312 -8.65 -11.11 -6.36
N PRO A 313 -7.68 -10.94 -5.43
CA PRO A 313 -6.26 -11.25 -5.63
C PRO A 313 -5.92 -12.73 -5.60
N PHE A 314 -6.79 -13.54 -4.99
CA PHE A 314 -6.49 -14.94 -4.72
C PHE A 314 -7.75 -15.77 -4.53
N GLN A 315 -7.58 -17.06 -4.76
CA GLN A 315 -8.62 -18.07 -4.82
C GLN A 315 -9.28 -18.46 -3.48
N PHE A 316 -8.71 -18.03 -2.35
CA PHE A 316 -9.25 -18.25 -1.01
C PHE A 316 -10.20 -17.15 -0.53
N TYR A 317 -10.45 -16.14 -1.35
CA TYR A 317 -11.43 -15.10 -1.07
C TYR A 317 -12.58 -15.19 -2.08
N ASP A 318 -13.82 -15.10 -1.60
CA ASP A 318 -15.03 -15.10 -2.41
C ASP A 318 -15.91 -13.93 -1.96
N GLU A 319 -15.99 -12.89 -2.79
CA GLU A 319 -16.76 -11.68 -2.47
C GLU A 319 -18.25 -11.99 -2.24
N GLY A 320 -18.82 -12.90 -3.03
CA GLY A 320 -20.22 -13.28 -2.93
C GLY A 320 -20.51 -13.97 -1.59
N TYR A 321 -19.68 -14.94 -1.21
CA TYR A 321 -19.74 -15.62 0.08
C TYR A 321 -19.56 -14.62 1.23
N TYR A 322 -18.54 -13.77 1.14
CA TYR A 322 -18.19 -12.86 2.22
C TYR A 322 -19.32 -11.86 2.48
N LEU A 323 -19.88 -11.24 1.44
CA LEU A 323 -20.99 -10.30 1.58
C LEU A 323 -22.30 -11.00 2.02
N ALA A 324 -22.56 -12.22 1.55
CA ALA A 324 -23.74 -12.98 1.95
C ALA A 324 -23.74 -13.34 3.45
N ASN A 325 -22.57 -13.62 4.02
CA ASN A 325 -22.42 -13.95 5.44
C ASN A 325 -22.22 -12.73 6.34
N ASN A 326 -21.93 -11.55 5.77
CA ASN A 326 -21.63 -10.32 6.50
C ASN A 326 -22.53 -9.17 6.05
N ALA A 327 -23.78 -9.18 6.51
CA ALA A 327 -24.82 -8.25 6.08
C ALA A 327 -24.50 -6.76 6.36
N ASP A 328 -23.73 -6.48 7.41
CA ASP A 328 -23.23 -5.15 7.75
C ASP A 328 -22.20 -4.66 6.72
N VAL A 329 -21.28 -5.53 6.30
CA VAL A 329 -20.30 -5.23 5.25
C VAL A 329 -21.00 -5.06 3.91
N ALA A 330 -21.97 -5.92 3.57
CA ALA A 330 -22.78 -5.78 2.36
C ALA A 330 -23.53 -4.44 2.30
N ALA A 331 -24.06 -3.98 3.44
CA ALA A 331 -24.69 -2.66 3.51
C ALA A 331 -23.70 -1.52 3.29
N ALA A 332 -22.50 -1.61 3.87
CA ALA A 332 -21.44 -0.60 3.71
C ALA A 332 -20.89 -0.54 2.27
N VAL A 333 -20.74 -1.69 1.60
CA VAL A 333 -20.42 -1.76 0.16
C VAL A 333 -21.56 -1.17 -0.67
N GLY A 334 -22.81 -1.55 -0.39
CA GLY A 334 -23.99 -1.04 -1.09
C GLY A 334 -24.19 0.48 -0.96
N SER A 335 -23.73 1.08 0.14
CA SER A 335 -23.75 2.54 0.33
C SER A 335 -22.51 3.26 -0.21
N GLY A 336 -21.51 2.52 -0.70
CA GLY A 336 -20.21 3.06 -1.15
C GLY A 336 -19.31 3.56 -0.02
N ALA A 337 -19.56 3.13 1.22
CA ALA A 337 -18.69 3.42 2.37
C ALA A 337 -17.44 2.50 2.37
N LEU A 338 -17.59 1.31 1.79
CA LEU A 338 -16.50 0.41 1.42
C LEU A 338 -16.52 0.18 -0.08
N VAL A 339 -15.34 -0.05 -0.66
CA VAL A 339 -15.16 -0.40 -2.06
C VAL A 339 -15.61 -1.84 -2.31
N SER A 340 -15.23 -2.77 -1.42
CA SER A 340 -15.52 -4.20 -1.51
C SER A 340 -15.52 -4.86 -0.13
N GLY A 341 -16.08 -6.06 -0.06
CA GLY A 341 -15.90 -6.96 1.09
C GLY A 341 -14.44 -7.30 1.31
N LEU A 342 -13.66 -7.44 0.24
CA LEU A 342 -12.22 -7.74 0.31
C LEU A 342 -11.47 -6.65 1.07
N GLN A 343 -11.82 -5.38 0.82
CA GLN A 343 -11.25 -4.25 1.54
C GLN A 343 -11.51 -4.37 3.05
N HIS A 344 -12.73 -4.72 3.45
CA HIS A 344 -13.03 -4.96 4.85
C HIS A 344 -12.27 -6.17 5.40
N PHE A 345 -12.26 -7.28 4.66
CA PHE A 345 -11.63 -8.51 5.11
C PHE A 345 -10.15 -8.28 5.44
N LEU A 346 -9.40 -7.65 4.53
CA LEU A 346 -7.97 -7.38 4.71
C LEU A 346 -7.68 -6.33 5.80
N LEU A 347 -8.56 -5.35 6.01
CA LEU A 347 -8.32 -4.30 7.01
C LEU A 347 -8.75 -4.69 8.42
N SER A 348 -9.74 -5.58 8.58
CA SER A 348 -10.33 -5.88 9.89
C SER A 348 -11.04 -7.23 9.95
N GLY A 349 -11.65 -7.69 8.87
CA GLY A 349 -12.51 -8.88 8.89
C GLY A 349 -11.81 -10.17 9.33
N HIS A 350 -10.54 -10.34 8.97
CA HIS A 350 -9.77 -11.49 9.42
C HIS A 350 -9.52 -11.50 10.94
N GLU A 351 -9.32 -10.34 11.57
CA GLU A 351 -9.17 -10.20 13.04
C GLU A 351 -10.50 -10.35 13.77
N GLU A 352 -11.60 -10.02 13.11
CA GLU A 352 -12.96 -10.26 13.57
C GLU A 352 -13.38 -11.74 13.46
N ALA A 353 -12.47 -12.63 13.04
CA ALA A 353 -12.71 -14.04 12.79
C ALA A 353 -13.83 -14.30 11.76
N ARG A 354 -13.97 -13.42 10.77
CA ARG A 354 -14.87 -13.61 9.63
C ARG A 354 -14.16 -14.39 8.53
N ASP A 355 -14.78 -15.45 8.07
CA ASP A 355 -14.17 -16.34 7.07
C ASP A 355 -14.25 -15.73 5.66
N PRO A 356 -13.14 -15.71 4.89
CA PRO A 356 -13.07 -15.06 3.57
C PRO A 356 -13.76 -15.82 2.45
N SER A 357 -13.97 -17.12 2.64
CA SER A 357 -14.65 -18.01 1.70
C SER A 357 -15.07 -19.27 2.45
N ALA A 358 -15.94 -20.07 1.84
CA ALA A 358 -16.27 -21.39 2.37
C ALA A 358 -15.08 -22.37 2.41
N ALA A 359 -13.97 -22.03 1.75
CA ALA A 359 -12.76 -22.83 1.74
C ALA A 359 -11.86 -22.60 2.96
N PHE A 360 -12.20 -21.66 3.85
CA PHE A 360 -11.44 -21.40 5.06
C PHE A 360 -12.38 -21.27 6.26
N ASP A 361 -12.11 -22.02 7.33
CA ASP A 361 -12.80 -21.90 8.62
C ASP A 361 -11.77 -21.58 9.70
N SER A 362 -11.85 -20.36 10.22
CA SER A 362 -10.92 -19.85 11.24
C SER A 362 -10.97 -20.66 12.53
N SER A 363 -12.15 -21.11 12.95
CA SER A 363 -12.32 -21.87 14.19
C SER A 363 -11.71 -23.26 14.09
N ASP A 364 -11.94 -23.93 12.96
CA ASP A 364 -11.40 -25.23 12.63
C ASP A 364 -9.88 -25.20 12.49
N TYR A 365 -9.36 -24.16 11.83
CA TYR A 365 -7.92 -23.93 11.69
C TYR A 365 -7.23 -23.82 13.05
N LEU A 366 -7.79 -23.04 13.98
CA LEU A 366 -7.24 -22.88 15.33
C LEU A 366 -7.40 -24.15 16.18
N LEU A 367 -8.49 -24.91 16.01
CA LEU A 367 -8.69 -26.18 16.71
C LEU A 367 -7.59 -27.19 16.37
N ARG A 368 -7.17 -27.24 15.09
CA ARG A 368 -6.15 -28.17 14.58
C ARG A 368 -4.72 -27.70 14.76
N ASN A 369 -4.53 -26.40 14.98
CA ASN A 369 -3.22 -25.81 15.22
C ASN A 369 -3.19 -25.15 16.61
N PRO A 370 -3.08 -25.94 17.71
CA PRO A 370 -3.10 -25.40 19.07
C PRO A 370 -1.97 -24.40 19.36
N ASP A 371 -0.84 -24.53 18.66
CA ASP A 371 0.27 -23.58 18.68
C ASP A 371 -0.14 -22.22 18.10
N VAL A 372 -0.81 -22.22 16.95
CA VAL A 372 -1.36 -20.99 16.34
C VAL A 372 -2.46 -20.41 17.22
N LYS A 373 -3.33 -21.25 17.78
CA LYS A 373 -4.34 -20.81 18.74
C LYS A 373 -3.73 -20.12 19.95
N ALA A 374 -2.66 -20.67 20.53
CA ALA A 374 -1.97 -20.03 21.64
C ALA A 374 -1.35 -18.68 21.23
N ALA A 375 -0.80 -18.57 20.01
CA ALA A 375 -0.27 -17.33 19.48
C ALA A 375 -1.37 -16.26 19.31
N VAL A 376 -2.52 -16.62 18.72
CA VAL A 376 -3.69 -15.74 18.58
C VAL A 376 -4.26 -15.33 19.93
N ASP A 377 -4.46 -16.27 20.86
CA ASP A 377 -4.98 -15.98 22.21
C ASP A 377 -4.05 -15.02 23.00
N SER A 378 -2.74 -15.07 22.71
CA SER A 378 -1.74 -14.18 23.33
C SER A 378 -1.56 -12.83 22.62
N GLY A 379 -2.19 -12.63 21.45
CA GLY A 379 -2.02 -11.46 20.59
C GLY A 379 -0.69 -11.40 19.85
N ALA A 380 0.04 -12.51 19.75
CA ALA A 380 1.30 -12.59 19.00
C ALA A 380 1.07 -12.64 17.47
N ILE A 381 -0.11 -13.07 17.04
CA ILE A 381 -0.62 -13.07 15.67
C ILE A 381 -2.07 -12.57 15.74
N GLY A 382 -2.49 -11.72 14.82
CA GLY A 382 -3.81 -11.06 14.82
C GLY A 382 -4.97 -12.00 14.49
N SER A 383 -4.76 -13.02 13.65
CA SER A 383 -5.81 -14.00 13.38
C SER A 383 -5.35 -15.37 12.85
N ALA A 384 -6.31 -16.31 12.77
CA ALA A 384 -6.12 -17.61 12.12
C ALA A 384 -5.71 -17.44 10.66
N PHE A 385 -6.38 -16.54 9.93
CA PHE A 385 -6.10 -16.29 8.53
C PHE A 385 -4.74 -15.60 8.33
N GLU A 386 -4.30 -14.72 9.24
CA GLU A 386 -2.97 -14.13 9.16
C GLU A 386 -1.87 -15.22 9.21
N HIS A 387 -1.97 -16.17 10.15
CA HIS A 387 -1.03 -17.29 10.17
C HIS A 387 -1.15 -18.14 8.90
N PHE A 388 -2.37 -18.45 8.48
CA PHE A 388 -2.60 -19.24 7.26
C PHE A 388 -1.95 -18.60 6.03
N ALA A 389 -2.19 -17.31 5.83
CA ALA A 389 -1.69 -16.51 4.72
C ALA A 389 -0.16 -16.44 4.71
N ASN A 390 0.45 -16.16 5.87
CA ASN A 390 1.89 -15.89 5.96
C ASN A 390 2.73 -17.16 6.06
N PHE A 391 2.19 -18.23 6.64
CA PHE A 391 2.93 -19.45 6.98
C PHE A 391 2.17 -20.73 6.63
N GLY A 392 0.88 -20.80 6.95
CA GLY A 392 0.09 -22.04 6.86
C GLY A 392 0.05 -22.66 5.47
N LEU A 393 0.00 -21.84 4.41
CA LEU A 393 0.08 -22.30 3.02
C LEU A 393 1.40 -23.03 2.74
N ALA A 394 2.53 -22.42 3.09
CA ALA A 394 3.87 -22.99 2.89
C ALA A 394 4.15 -24.20 3.80
N GLU A 395 3.56 -24.21 5.00
CA GLU A 395 3.68 -25.31 5.97
C GLU A 395 2.73 -26.48 5.66
N GLY A 396 1.86 -26.35 4.65
CA GLY A 396 0.87 -27.35 4.29
C GLY A 396 -0.19 -27.57 5.38
N ARG A 397 -0.44 -26.55 6.21
CA ARG A 397 -1.45 -26.57 7.27
C ARG A 397 -2.78 -26.15 6.67
N PHE A 398 -3.43 -27.09 6.03
CA PHE A 398 -4.76 -26.97 5.45
C PHE A 398 -5.80 -27.38 6.51
N SER A 399 -6.89 -26.61 6.67
CA SER A 399 -8.05 -27.06 7.45
C SER A 399 -8.71 -28.25 6.72
N ASP A 400 -9.18 -29.28 7.42
CA ASP A 400 -9.94 -30.38 6.78
C ASP A 400 -11.33 -29.93 6.28
N VAL A 401 -11.73 -28.67 6.53
CA VAL A 401 -12.89 -28.03 5.89
C VAL A 401 -12.57 -27.61 4.47
N LEU A 402 -11.30 -27.62 4.07
CA LEU A 402 -10.97 -27.77 2.67
C LEU A 402 -11.51 -29.14 2.25
N LEU A 403 -12.49 -29.12 1.35
CA LEU A 403 -12.88 -30.25 0.50
C LEU A 403 -11.68 -30.83 -0.29
N PHE A 404 -10.48 -30.29 -0.07
CA PHE A 404 -9.21 -30.62 -0.64
C PHE A 404 -8.22 -31.13 0.41
N ASP A 405 -7.61 -32.28 0.12
CA ASP A 405 -6.54 -32.89 0.89
C ASP A 405 -5.29 -32.94 0.01
N GLU A 406 -4.28 -32.13 0.34
CA GLU A 406 -3.02 -32.03 -0.40
C GLU A 406 -2.31 -33.37 -0.57
N ARG A 407 -2.26 -34.18 0.49
CA ARG A 407 -1.57 -35.47 0.45
C ARG A 407 -2.34 -36.44 -0.44
N PHE A 408 -3.66 -36.49 -0.30
CA PHE A 408 -4.52 -37.28 -1.18
C PHE A 408 -4.35 -36.82 -2.63
N TYR A 409 -4.41 -35.52 -2.87
CA TYR A 409 -4.41 -34.97 -4.21
C TYR A 409 -3.09 -35.23 -4.92
N LEU A 410 -1.95 -34.96 -4.29
CA LEU A 410 -0.64 -35.25 -4.85
C LEU A 410 -0.39 -36.76 -5.02
N ALA A 411 -0.86 -37.59 -4.08
CA ALA A 411 -0.73 -39.04 -4.19
C ALA A 411 -1.53 -39.63 -5.37
N ASN A 412 -2.68 -39.04 -5.71
CA ASN A 412 -3.54 -39.48 -6.80
C ASN A 412 -3.25 -38.78 -8.14
N ASN A 413 -2.45 -37.71 -8.14
CA ASN A 413 -2.09 -36.93 -9.32
C ASN A 413 -0.57 -36.79 -9.43
N ALA A 414 0.08 -37.86 -9.90
CA ALA A 414 1.54 -37.95 -9.97
C ALA A 414 2.18 -36.87 -10.86
N ASP A 415 1.46 -36.45 -11.91
CA ASP A 415 1.85 -35.33 -12.77
C ASP A 415 1.89 -34.00 -12.00
N VAL A 416 0.92 -33.78 -11.11
CA VAL A 416 0.86 -32.60 -10.25
C VAL A 416 1.96 -32.65 -9.18
N ALA A 417 2.16 -33.80 -8.53
CA ALA A 417 3.24 -33.98 -7.56
C ALA A 417 4.61 -33.66 -8.16
N GLN A 418 4.83 -34.06 -9.42
CA GLN A 418 6.05 -33.73 -10.14
C GLN A 418 6.12 -32.24 -10.49
N ALA A 419 5.01 -31.60 -10.88
CA ALA A 419 4.96 -30.17 -11.14
C ALA A 419 5.27 -29.35 -9.88
N VAL A 420 4.74 -29.74 -8.72
CA VAL A 420 5.03 -29.11 -7.42
C VAL A 420 6.50 -29.29 -7.03
N THR A 421 7.04 -30.50 -7.17
CA THR A 421 8.46 -30.78 -6.88
C THR A 421 9.40 -29.94 -7.75
N ASN A 422 8.99 -29.66 -8.99
CA ASN A 422 9.77 -28.84 -9.92
C ASN A 422 9.53 -27.33 -9.73
N GLY A 423 8.70 -26.93 -8.76
CA GLY A 423 8.36 -25.53 -8.50
C GLY A 423 7.47 -24.88 -9.56
N LEU A 424 6.76 -25.66 -10.38
CA LEU A 424 5.76 -25.14 -11.33
C LEU A 424 4.46 -24.72 -10.63
N PHE A 425 4.17 -25.37 -9.50
CA PHE A 425 3.13 -24.98 -8.55
C PHE A 425 3.74 -25.02 -7.15
N SER A 426 3.30 -24.13 -6.28
CA SER A 426 3.70 -24.08 -4.87
C SER A 426 3.03 -25.19 -4.06
N SER A 427 1.88 -25.71 -4.51
CA SER A 427 1.15 -26.83 -3.90
C SER A 427 0.24 -27.55 -4.91
N GLY A 428 -0.22 -28.75 -4.55
CA GLY A 428 -1.27 -29.46 -5.26
C GLY A 428 -2.60 -28.73 -5.21
N PHE A 429 -2.85 -27.98 -4.13
CA PHE A 429 -4.03 -27.14 -3.99
C PHE A 429 -4.08 -26.02 -5.03
N GLU A 430 -2.96 -25.33 -5.23
CA GLU A 430 -2.83 -24.31 -6.28
C GLU A 430 -3.15 -24.91 -7.65
N HIS A 431 -2.57 -26.07 -7.97
CA HIS A 431 -2.92 -26.77 -9.20
C HIS A 431 -4.41 -27.12 -9.24
N PHE A 432 -4.99 -27.62 -8.16
CA PHE A 432 -6.38 -28.05 -8.15
C PHE A 432 -7.33 -26.91 -8.46
N LEU A 433 -7.12 -25.74 -7.87
CA LEU A 433 -7.98 -24.59 -8.13
C LEU A 433 -7.72 -23.96 -9.51
N ALA A 434 -6.48 -23.98 -9.99
CA ALA A 434 -6.18 -23.51 -11.34
C ALA A 434 -6.75 -24.44 -12.42
N PHE A 435 -6.59 -25.76 -12.25
CA PHE A 435 -6.86 -26.77 -13.27
C PHE A 435 -7.68 -27.96 -12.75
N GLY A 436 -7.31 -28.55 -11.63
CA GLY A 436 -7.90 -29.82 -11.17
C GLY A 436 -9.42 -29.80 -11.02
N GLN A 437 -9.99 -28.68 -10.61
CA GLN A 437 -11.44 -28.54 -10.45
C GLN A 437 -12.18 -28.57 -11.80
N THR A 438 -11.62 -28.01 -12.86
CA THR A 438 -12.21 -28.05 -14.22
C THR A 438 -11.79 -29.30 -15.00
N GLU A 439 -10.69 -29.94 -14.61
CA GLU A 439 -10.26 -31.28 -15.08
C GLU A 439 -11.04 -32.42 -14.42
N ASN A 440 -11.99 -32.11 -13.54
CA ASN A 440 -12.80 -33.07 -12.80
C ASN A 440 -11.95 -34.05 -11.94
N ARG A 441 -10.82 -33.57 -11.40
CA ARG A 441 -9.98 -34.33 -10.45
C ARG A 441 -10.56 -34.22 -9.05
N ASP A 442 -10.51 -35.30 -8.28
CA ASP A 442 -11.11 -35.28 -6.95
C ASP A 442 -10.16 -34.60 -5.94
N PRO A 443 -10.62 -33.57 -5.22
CA PRO A 443 -9.78 -32.76 -4.34
C PRO A 443 -9.40 -33.46 -3.04
N SER A 444 -10.24 -34.37 -2.55
CA SER A 444 -9.98 -35.16 -1.35
C SER A 444 -10.64 -36.53 -1.45
N ALA A 445 -10.31 -37.42 -0.53
CA ALA A 445 -11.03 -38.69 -0.39
C ALA A 445 -12.52 -38.52 -0.04
N GLY A 446 -12.89 -37.37 0.51
CA GLY A 446 -14.25 -37.06 0.98
C GLY A 446 -15.12 -36.32 -0.04
N PHE A 447 -14.58 -35.92 -1.19
CA PHE A 447 -15.33 -35.19 -2.21
C PHE A 447 -15.00 -35.70 -3.60
N SER A 448 -16.00 -36.28 -4.28
CA SER A 448 -15.88 -36.65 -5.69
C SER A 448 -16.67 -35.69 -6.57
N GLN A 449 -15.98 -35.00 -7.48
CA GLN A 449 -16.61 -34.07 -8.40
C GLN A 449 -17.60 -34.79 -9.31
N ALA A 450 -17.21 -35.96 -9.82
CA ALA A 450 -18.06 -36.78 -10.66
C ALA A 450 -19.33 -37.23 -9.92
N ALA A 451 -19.19 -37.69 -8.67
CA ALA A 451 -20.33 -38.14 -7.87
C ALA A 451 -21.28 -36.98 -7.55
N TYR A 452 -20.74 -35.81 -7.23
CA TYR A 452 -21.54 -34.62 -6.94
C TYR A 452 -22.35 -34.16 -8.16
N LEU A 453 -21.74 -34.11 -9.36
CA LEU A 453 -22.47 -33.76 -10.59
C LEU A 453 -23.51 -34.81 -10.96
N ALA A 454 -23.23 -36.10 -10.71
CA ALA A 454 -24.20 -37.17 -10.94
C ALA A 454 -25.41 -37.06 -9.99
N LEU A 455 -25.20 -36.59 -8.76
CA LEU A 455 -26.25 -36.44 -7.76
C LEU A 455 -27.07 -35.15 -7.96
N HIS A 456 -26.46 -34.09 -8.49
CA HIS A 456 -27.05 -32.77 -8.64
C HIS A 456 -27.10 -32.33 -10.10
N SER A 457 -28.11 -32.83 -10.84
CA SER A 457 -28.22 -32.64 -12.29
C SER A 457 -28.38 -31.18 -12.72
N ASP A 458 -28.93 -30.33 -11.86
CA ASP A 458 -29.00 -28.88 -12.06
C ASP A 458 -27.60 -28.25 -12.10
N ILE A 459 -26.69 -28.75 -11.26
CA ILE A 459 -25.30 -28.30 -11.21
C ILE A 459 -24.52 -28.86 -12.40
N ALA A 460 -24.74 -30.12 -12.76
CA ALA A 460 -24.17 -30.70 -13.97
C ALA A 460 -24.53 -29.91 -15.23
N ALA A 461 -25.78 -29.43 -15.34
CA ALA A 461 -26.21 -28.57 -16.44
C ALA A 461 -25.49 -27.21 -16.43
N GLY A 462 -25.32 -26.60 -15.25
CA GLY A 462 -24.58 -25.34 -15.08
C GLY A 462 -23.08 -25.47 -15.38
N VAL A 463 -22.46 -26.61 -15.04
CA VAL A 463 -21.06 -26.88 -15.40
C VAL A 463 -20.94 -27.09 -16.91
N ALA A 464 -21.85 -27.86 -17.51
CA ALA A 464 -21.82 -28.15 -18.95
C ALA A 464 -22.03 -26.90 -19.83
N ASN A 465 -22.79 -25.91 -19.35
CA ASN A 465 -23.04 -24.67 -20.07
C ASN A 465 -22.09 -23.52 -19.67
N GLY A 466 -21.19 -23.76 -18.71
CA GLY A 466 -20.19 -22.80 -18.24
C GLY A 466 -20.70 -21.75 -17.24
N SER A 467 -21.95 -21.84 -16.76
CA SER A 467 -22.46 -20.93 -15.72
C SER A 467 -22.00 -21.29 -14.30
N ILE A 468 -21.48 -22.50 -14.11
CA ILE A 468 -20.89 -22.97 -12.84
C ILE A 468 -19.50 -23.50 -13.15
N ARG A 469 -18.49 -23.06 -12.39
CA ARG A 469 -17.08 -23.39 -12.67
C ARG A 469 -16.77 -24.89 -12.55
N SER A 470 -17.26 -25.53 -11.48
CA SER A 470 -17.02 -26.95 -11.20
C SER A 470 -18.00 -27.45 -10.13
N ALA A 471 -18.00 -28.76 -9.90
CA ALA A 471 -18.73 -29.37 -8.79
C ALA A 471 -18.26 -28.82 -7.44
N PHE A 472 -16.93 -28.74 -7.28
CA PHE A 472 -16.29 -28.22 -6.09
C PHE A 472 -16.68 -26.77 -5.84
N ALA A 473 -16.61 -25.90 -6.86
CA ALA A 473 -16.97 -24.49 -6.74
C ALA A 473 -18.43 -24.31 -6.31
N HIS A 474 -19.37 -25.07 -6.90
CA HIS A 474 -20.75 -25.00 -6.45
C HIS A 474 -20.92 -25.46 -5.00
N TYR A 475 -20.32 -26.60 -4.62
CA TYR A 475 -20.51 -27.12 -3.27
C TYR A 475 -19.91 -26.19 -2.22
N ALA A 476 -18.72 -25.65 -2.49
CA ALA A 476 -18.07 -24.66 -1.65
C ALA A 476 -18.93 -23.39 -1.52
N THR A 477 -19.39 -22.80 -2.62
CA THR A 477 -20.11 -21.51 -2.57
C THR A 477 -21.56 -21.63 -2.09
N PHE A 478 -22.28 -22.70 -2.47
CA PHE A 478 -23.72 -22.82 -2.23
C PHE A 478 -24.12 -24.15 -1.61
N GLY A 479 -23.52 -25.26 -2.05
CA GLY A 479 -24.00 -26.60 -1.72
C GLY A 479 -23.93 -26.94 -0.23
N LEU A 480 -22.95 -26.40 0.52
CA LEU A 480 -22.90 -26.56 1.98
C LEU A 480 -24.09 -25.86 2.66
N ALA A 481 -24.37 -24.61 2.28
CA ALA A 481 -25.49 -23.82 2.80
C ALA A 481 -26.86 -24.38 2.38
N GLU A 482 -26.93 -24.98 1.19
CA GLU A 482 -28.12 -25.67 0.68
C GLU A 482 -28.33 -27.08 1.28
N GLY A 483 -27.38 -27.57 2.08
CA GLY A 483 -27.44 -28.91 2.67
C GLY A 483 -27.31 -30.05 1.65
N ARG A 484 -26.62 -29.80 0.53
CA ARG A 484 -26.42 -30.81 -0.52
C ARG A 484 -25.46 -31.90 -0.06
N ALA A 485 -25.75 -33.15 -0.43
CA ALA A 485 -24.89 -34.28 -0.14
C ALA A 485 -23.68 -34.35 -1.09
N ILE A 486 -22.56 -34.88 -0.59
CA ILE A 486 -21.29 -35.11 -1.30
C ILE A 486 -20.88 -36.58 -1.28
#